data_AF-A0A7V1LGP4-F1
#
_entry.id   AF-A0A7V1LGP4-F1
#
_cell.length_a   1.000
_cell.length_b   1.000
_cell.length_c   1.000
_cell.angle_alpha   90.00
_cell.angle_beta   90.00
_cell.angle_gamma   90.00
#
_symmetry.space_group_name_H-M   'P 1'
#
loop_
_entity.id
_entity.type
_entity.pdbx_description
1 polymer ?
#
loop_
_entity_poly.entity_id
_entity_poly.type
_entity_poly.pdbx_seq_one_letter_code
_entity_poly.pdbx_strand_id
1 'polypeptide(L)' 'MQQYEDLLQSVHNMENDFEKFYVKGQAAAGTRLRKGLSQLRKDAQELRKGIQELKAQRKANK' A
#
# COMPACT_ATOMS: atom_id res chain seq x y z
N MET A 1 0.74 6.33 13.58
CA MET A 1 0.79 7.36 12.52
C MET A 1 1.77 6.98 11.42
N GLN A 2 3.00 6.57 11.73
CA GLN A 2 3.99 6.18 10.70
C GLN A 2 3.43 5.23 9.61
N GLN A 3 2.79 4.12 10.00
CA GLN A 3 2.22 3.15 9.06
C GLN A 3 1.12 3.72 8.14
N TYR A 4 0.43 4.77 8.58
CA TYR A 4 -0.57 5.45 7.76
C TYR A 4 0.11 6.36 6.72
N GLU A 5 1.11 7.13 7.15
CA GLU A 5 1.92 7.98 6.26
C GLU A 5 2.61 7.13 5.18
N ASP A 6 3.14 5.96 5.53
CA ASP A 6 3.81 5.07 4.58
C ASP A 6 2.86 4.57 3.48
N LEU A 7 1.60 4.28 3.84
CA LEU A 7 0.57 3.89 2.87
C LEU A 7 0.18 5.07 1.95
N LEU A 8 0.00 6.26 2.51
CA LEU A 8 -0.28 7.47 1.72
C LEU A 8 0.85 7.78 0.75
N GLN A 9 2.10 7.74 1.23
CA GLN A 9 3.27 7.98 0.40
C GLN A 9 3.36 6.97 -0.74
N SER A 10 3.06 5.70 -0.47
CA SER A 10 3.02 4.65 -1.49
C SER A 10 2.02 4.96 -2.60
N VAL A 11 0.85 5.49 -2.26
CA VAL A 11 -0.17 5.93 -3.23
C VAL A 11 0.30 7.18 -4.00
N HIS A 12 0.82 8.19 -3.31
CA HIS A 12 1.32 9.42 -3.95
C HIS A 12 2.45 9.14 -4.93
N ASN A 13 3.36 8.22 -4.61
CA ASN A 13 4.45 7.84 -5.50
C ASN A 13 3.97 7.25 -6.84
N MET A 14 2.74 6.74 -6.91
CA MET A 14 2.14 6.19 -8.12
C MET A 14 1.35 7.21 -8.94
N GLU A 15 1.10 8.42 -8.41
CA GLU A 15 0.23 9.44 -9.03
C GLU A 15 0.63 9.77 -10.47
N ASN A 16 1.92 9.99 -10.72
CA ASN A 16 2.41 10.29 -12.06
C ASN A 16 2.23 9.11 -13.04
N ASP A 17 2.37 7.88 -12.55
CA ASP A 17 2.15 6.69 -13.37
C ASP A 17 0.66 6.47 -13.64
N PHE A 18 -0.25 6.87 -12.73
CA PHE A 18 -1.69 6.91 -12.98
C PHE A 18 -2.02 7.82 -14.16
N GLU A 19 -1.53 9.07 -14.14
CA GLU A 19 -1.73 10.01 -15.24
C GLU A 19 -1.15 9.46 -16.56
N LYS A 20 0.10 8.98 -16.53
CA LYS A 20 0.76 8.43 -17.72
C LYS A 20 0.01 7.22 -18.31
N PHE A 21 -0.56 6.36 -17.47
CA PHE A 21 -1.28 5.19 -17.92
C PHE A 21 -2.69 5.53 -18.42
N TYR A 22 -3.52 6.17 -17.59
CA TYR A 22 -4.94 6.39 -17.89
C TYR A 22 -5.20 7.53 -18.87
N VAL A 23 -4.36 8.58 -18.85
CA VAL A 23 -4.53 9.75 -19.72
C VAL A 23 -3.65 9.65 -20.96
N LYS A 24 -2.38 9.25 -20.79
CA LYS A 24 -1.37 9.25 -21.88
C LYS A 24 -1.18 7.89 -22.55
N GLY A 25 -1.87 6.84 -22.10
CA GLY A 25 -1.82 5.50 -22.70
C GLY A 25 -0.46 4.79 -22.62
N GLN A 26 0.44 5.20 -21.72
CA GLN A 26 1.78 4.62 -21.65
C GLN A 26 1.78 3.24 -20.99
N ALA A 27 1.97 2.18 -21.77
CA ALA A 27 1.96 0.79 -21.28
C ALA A 27 3.00 0.53 -20.17
N ALA A 28 4.19 1.14 -20.25
CA ALA A 28 5.24 1.00 -19.24
C ALA A 28 4.81 1.53 -17.86
N ALA A 29 3.97 2.58 -17.80
CA ALA A 29 3.41 3.10 -16.56
C ALA A 29 2.43 2.08 -15.95
N GLY A 30 1.63 1.39 -16.78
CA GLY A 30 0.76 0.30 -16.31
C GLY A 30 1.54 -0.84 -15.64
N THR A 31 2.70 -1.22 -16.19
CA THR A 31 3.58 -2.23 -15.56
C THR A 31 4.10 -1.76 -14.21
N ARG A 32 4.48 -0.48 -14.07
CA ARG A 32 4.93 0.09 -12.79
C ARG A 32 3.79 0.16 -11.78
N LEU A 33 2.61 0.64 -12.17
CA LEU A 33 1.41 0.66 -11.33
C LEU A 33 1.08 -0.73 -10.78
N ARG A 34 1.07 -1.75 -11.63
CA ARG A 34 0.80 -3.13 -11.16
C ARG A 34 1.79 -3.60 -10.10
N LYS A 35 3.07 -3.29 -10.26
CA LYS A 35 4.10 -3.61 -9.26
C LYS A 35 3.90 -2.82 -7.96
N GLY A 36 3.69 -1.51 -8.06
CA GLY A 36 3.43 -0.63 -6.91
C GLY A 36 2.18 -1.06 -6.13
N LEU A 37 1.07 -1.35 -6.82
CA LEU A 37 -0.17 -1.83 -6.21
C LEU A 37 0.01 -3.22 -5.56
N SER A 38 0.84 -4.08 -6.14
CA SER A 38 1.15 -5.39 -5.55
C SER A 38 1.93 -5.24 -4.24
N GLN A 39 2.86 -4.28 -4.18
CA GLN A 39 3.60 -3.95 -2.96
C GLN A 39 2.68 -3.31 -1.91
N LEU A 40 1.88 -2.30 -2.29
CA LEU A 40 0.90 -1.67 -1.40
C LEU A 40 -0.06 -2.68 -0.76
N ARG A 41 -0.54 -3.66 -1.55
CA ARG A 41 -1.38 -4.75 -1.03
C ARG A 41 -0.66 -5.58 0.03
N LYS A 42 0.63 -5.86 -0.17
CA LYS A 42 1.44 -6.61 0.79
C LYS A 42 1.61 -5.81 2.08
N ASP A 43 1.98 -4.53 1.98
CA ASP A 43 2.20 -3.65 3.13
C ASP A 43 0.91 -3.48 3.96
N ALA A 44 -0.22 -3.26 3.29
CA ALA A 44 -1.53 -3.20 3.94
C ALA A 44 -1.92 -4.52 4.64
N GLN A 45 -1.57 -5.66 4.04
CA GLN A 45 -1.83 -6.97 4.64
C GLN A 45 -0.96 -7.21 5.88
N GLU A 46 0.31 -6.80 5.86
CA GLU A 46 1.21 -6.89 7.01
C GLU A 46 0.73 -5.99 8.15
N LEU A 47 0.33 -4.76 7.85
CA LEU A 47 -0.30 -3.86 8.81
C LEU A 47 -1.53 -4.49 9.48
N ARG A 48 -2.42 -5.08 8.67
CA ARG A 48 -3.62 -5.77 9.18
C ARG A 48 -3.26 -6.93 10.11
N LYS A 49 -2.24 -7.72 9.78
CA LYS A 49 -1.77 -8.82 10.65
C LYS A 49 -1.26 -8.28 11.98
N GLY A 50 -0.42 -7.26 11.96
CA GLY A 50 0.10 -6.62 13.18
C GLY A 50 -1.02 -6.09 14.09
N ILE A 51 -2.09 -5.52 13.52
CA ILE A 51 -3.28 -5.11 14.29
C ILE A 51 -3.94 -6.31 14.99
N GLN A 52 -4.11 -7.44 14.29
CA GLN A 52 -4.71 -8.65 14.89
C GLN A 52 -3.83 -9.21 16.01
N GLU A 53 -2.51 -9.24 15.81
CA GLU A 53 -1.55 -9.70 16.82
C GLU A 53 -1.59 -8.82 18.07
N LEU A 54 -1.59 -7.50 17.91
CA LEU A 54 -1.74 -6.56 19.04
C LEU A 54 -3.05 -6.76 19.80
N LYS A 55 -4.16 -7.01 19.09
CA LYS A 55 -5.44 -7.34 19.73
C LYS A 55 -5.37 -8.64 20.52
N ALA A 56 -4.72 -9.68 19.96
CA ALA A 56 -4.55 -10.96 20.64
C ALA A 56 -3.67 -10.82 21.90
N GLN A 57 -2.56 -10.08 21.82
CA GLN A 57 -1.69 -9.79 22.96
C GLN A 57 -2.43 -9.06 24.08
N ARG A 58 -3.21 -8.02 23.76
CA ARG A 58 -4.04 -7.30 24.74
C ARG A 58 -5.07 -8.19 25.42
N LYS A 59 -5.61 -9.19 24.71
CA LYS A 59 -6.55 -10.16 25.28
C LYS A 59 -5.84 -11.17 26.19
N ALA A 60 -4.61 -11.58 25.86
CA ALA A 60 -3.83 -12.52 26.66
C ALA A 60 -3.29 -11.90 27.97
N ASN A 61 -3.04 -10.58 27.96
CA ASN A 61 -2.56 -9.83 29.13
C ASN A 61 -3.70 -9.37 30.07
N LYS A 62 -4.94 -9.80 29.82
CA LYS A 62 -6.13 -9.45 30.62
C LYS A 62 -6.65 -10.71 31.31
#